data_AF-A0A5Y0RW06-F1
#
_entry.id   AF-A0A5Y0RW06-F1
#
_cell.length_a   1.000
_cell.length_b   1.000
_cell.length_c   1.000
_cell.angle_alpha   90.00
_cell.angle_beta   90.00
_cell.angle_gamma   90.00
#
_symmetry.space_group_name_H-M   'P 1'
#
loop_
_entity.id
_entity.type
_entity.pdbx_description
1 polymer ?
#
loop_
_entity_poly.entity_id
_entity_poly.type
_entity_poly.pdbx_seq_one_letter_code
_entity_poly.pdbx_strand_id
1 'polypeptide(L)' 'MKKPTQNEYITMLTTSTGQALEYIRQAPAVLDMWMDLLTHDEAMESRRVAAVYSLVCEAASYLEKAQEVTA' A
#
# COMPACT_ATOMS: atom_id res chain seq x y z
N MET A 1 30.74 -10.70 -3.09
CA MET A 1 29.45 -11.01 -2.42
C MET A 1 28.93 -12.33 -2.98
N LYS A 2 28.46 -13.24 -2.12
CA LYS A 2 27.83 -14.50 -2.55
C LYS A 2 26.43 -14.19 -3.06
N LYS A 3 26.00 -14.78 -4.17
CA LYS A 3 24.61 -14.65 -4.63
C LYS A 3 23.69 -15.32 -3.59
N PRO A 4 22.56 -14.69 -3.23
CA PRO A 4 21.58 -15.33 -2.37
C PRO A 4 21.04 -16.61 -3.02
N THR A 5 20.72 -17.57 -2.18
CA THR A 5 19.99 -18.78 -2.55
C THR A 5 18.54 -18.42 -2.89
N GLN A 6 17.85 -19.27 -3.64
CA GLN A 6 16.44 -19.08 -3.96
C GLN A 6 15.57 -18.91 -2.70
N ASN A 7 15.90 -19.63 -1.62
CA ASN A 7 15.16 -19.54 -0.37
C ASN A 7 15.38 -18.19 0.35
N GLU A 8 16.60 -17.66 0.29
CA GLU A 8 16.91 -16.31 0.79
C GLU A 8 16.20 -15.23 -0.04
N TYR A 9 16.11 -15.41 -1.36
CA TYR A 9 15.34 -14.51 -2.23
C TYR A 9 13.86 -14.51 -1.89
N ILE A 10 13.24 -15.69 -1.72
CA ILE A 10 11.83 -15.81 -1.33
C ILE A 10 11.60 -15.12 0.00
N THR A 11 12.41 -15.45 1.02
CA THR A 11 12.29 -14.85 2.37
C THR A 11 12.38 -13.32 2.34
N MET A 12 13.32 -12.77 1.57
CA MET A 12 13.47 -11.32 1.43
C MET A 12 12.25 -10.71 0.74
N LEU A 13 11.73 -11.36 -0.30
CA LEU A 13 10.55 -10.91 -1.03
C LEU A 13 9.29 -10.93 -0.13
N THR A 14 9.04 -12.01 0.60
CA THR A 14 7.88 -12.11 1.50
C THR A 14 7.95 -11.06 2.61
N THR A 15 9.16 -10.81 3.15
CA THR A 15 9.39 -9.78 4.17
C THR A 15 9.12 -8.38 3.63
N SER A 16 9.68 -8.03 2.47
CA SER A 16 9.49 -6.70 1.86
C SER A 16 8.04 -6.47 1.43
N THR A 17 7.37 -7.46 0.85
CA THR A 17 5.95 -7.38 0.48
C THR A 17 5.07 -7.21 1.73
N GLY A 18 5.38 -7.91 2.83
CA GLY A 18 4.64 -7.76 4.08
C GLY A 18 4.79 -6.39 4.72
N GLN A 19 6.01 -5.85 4.75
CA GLN A 19 6.26 -4.49 5.22
C GLN A 19 5.53 -3.46 4.34
N ALA A 20 5.59 -3.61 3.02
CA ALA A 20 4.90 -2.72 2.09
C ALA A 20 3.38 -2.73 2.34
N LEU A 21 2.80 -3.92 2.56
CA LEU A 21 1.37 -4.06 2.85
C LEU A 21 0.98 -3.38 4.17
N GLU A 22 1.79 -3.52 5.21
CA GLU A 22 1.53 -2.90 6.51
C GLU A 22 1.55 -1.36 6.43
N TYR A 23 2.48 -0.78 5.66
CA TYR A 23 2.49 0.67 5.40
C TYR A 23 1.29 1.11 4.55
N ILE A 24 0.97 0.35 3.50
CA ILE A 24 -0.15 0.68 2.61
C ILE A 24 -1.49 0.58 3.35
N ARG A 25 -1.66 -0.33 4.32
CA ARG A 25 -2.90 -0.43 5.11
C ARG A 25 -3.14 0.79 6.01
N GLN A 26 -2.11 1.56 6.33
CA GLN A 26 -2.23 2.78 7.15
C GLN A 26 -2.58 4.02 6.31
N ALA A 27 -2.21 4.01 5.03
CA ALA A 27 -2.44 5.15 4.14
C ALA A 27 -3.92 5.52 3.91
N PRO A 28 -4.90 4.58 3.82
CA PRO A 28 -6.32 4.91 3.72
C PRO A 28 -6.81 5.75 4.90
N ALA A 29 -6.41 5.40 6.13
CA ALA A 29 -6.80 6.16 7.33
C ALA A 29 -6.25 7.59 7.32
N VAL A 30 -5.02 7.79 6.84
CA VAL A 30 -4.42 9.13 6.70
C VAL A 30 -5.15 9.95 5.62
N LEU A 31 -5.57 9.30 4.53
CA LEU A 31 -6.32 9.95 3.45
C LEU A 31 -7.74 10.30 3.88
N ASP A 32 -8.40 9.45 4.66
CA ASP A 32 -9.71 9.74 5.26
C ASP A 32 -9.62 10.96 6.19
N MET A 33 -8.62 11.01 7.08
CA MET A 33 -8.37 12.19 7.91
C MET A 33 -8.10 13.46 7.09
N TRP A 34 -7.42 13.33 5.95
CA TRP A 34 -7.19 14.45 5.06
C TRP A 34 -8.50 14.90 4.39
N MET A 35 -9.36 13.98 3.95
CA MET A 35 -10.69 14.33 3.41
C MET A 35 -11.55 15.08 4.43
N ASP A 36 -11.52 14.67 5.70
CA ASP A 36 -12.27 15.31 6.77
C ASP A 36 -11.82 16.76 7.06
N LEU A 37 -10.59 17.12 6.70
CA LEU A 37 -10.03 18.46 6.85
C LEU A 37 -10.32 19.39 5.66
N LEU A 38 -10.76 18.84 4.52
CA LEU A 38 -11.07 19.64 3.35
C LEU A 38 -12.38 20.39 3.53
N THR A 39 -12.38 21.69 3.28
CA THR A 39 -13.58 22.53 3.36
C THR A 39 -14.39 22.46 2.06
N HIS A 40 -15.63 22.97 2.08
CA HIS A 40 -16.62 22.82 1.00
C HIS A 40 -16.19 23.36 -0.37
N ASP A 41 -15.14 24.20 -0.44
CA ASP A 41 -14.62 24.80 -1.68
C ASP A 41 -13.43 24.03 -2.30
N GLU A 42 -12.98 22.94 -1.67
CA GLU A 42 -11.79 22.19 -2.07
C GLU A 42 -12.12 20.93 -2.88
N ALA A 43 -13.13 21.00 -3.75
CA ALA A 43 -13.63 19.88 -4.54
C ALA A 43 -12.55 19.22 -5.43
N MET A 44 -11.54 19.98 -5.87
CA MET A 44 -10.41 19.42 -6.64
C MET A 44 -9.48 18.59 -5.75
N GLU A 45 -9.18 19.04 -4.54
CA GLU A 45 -8.34 18.30 -3.60
C GLU A 45 -9.06 17.06 -3.08
N SER A 46 -10.37 17.15 -2.81
CA SER A 46 -11.18 15.99 -2.42
C SER A 46 -11.15 14.88 -3.50
N ARG A 47 -11.26 15.25 -4.79
CA ARG A 47 -11.10 14.30 -5.91
C ARG A 47 -9.71 13.68 -5.97
N ARG A 48 -8.65 14.44 -5.67
CA ARG A 48 -7.27 13.92 -5.66
C ARG A 48 -7.07 12.95 -4.51
N VAL A 49 -7.53 13.27 -3.31
CA VAL A 49 -7.43 12.38 -2.14
C VAL A 49 -8.21 11.08 -2.37
N ALA A 50 -9.42 11.15 -2.94
CA ALA A 50 -10.19 9.95 -3.31
C ALA A 50 -9.49 9.08 -4.38
N ALA A 51 -8.81 9.70 -5.35
CA ALA A 51 -8.03 8.96 -6.35
C ALA A 51 -6.81 8.27 -5.71
N VAL A 52 -6.09 8.95 -4.82
CA VAL A 52 -4.97 8.36 -4.07
C VAL A 52 -5.46 7.20 -3.18
N TYR A 53 -6.60 7.37 -2.51
CA TYR A 53 -7.23 6.32 -1.70
C TYR A 53 -7.48 5.06 -2.52
N SER A 54 -8.13 5.22 -3.69
CA SER A 54 -8.42 4.10 -4.59
C SER A 54 -7.14 3.38 -5.05
N LEU A 55 -6.09 4.13 -5.40
CA LEU A 55 -4.81 3.55 -5.81
C LEU A 55 -4.12 2.78 -4.68
N VAL A 56 -4.20 3.29 -3.45
CA VAL A 56 -3.64 2.64 -2.27
C VAL A 56 -4.39 1.34 -1.95
N CYS A 57 -5.71 1.33 -2.03
CA CYS A 57 -6.52 0.11 -1.85
C CYS A 57 -6.18 -0.96 -2.90
N GLU A 58 -6.05 -0.57 -4.18
CA GLU A 58 -5.63 -1.49 -5.25
C GLU A 58 -4.22 -2.04 -4.99
N ALA A 59 -3.27 -1.18 -4.61
CA ALA A 59 -1.91 -1.61 -4.28
C ALA A 59 -1.89 -2.60 -3.10
N ALA A 60 -2.74 -2.40 -2.08
CA ALA A 60 -2.92 -3.34 -0.97
C ALA A 60 -3.37 -4.72 -1.47
N SER A 61 -4.39 -4.75 -2.33
CA SER A 61 -4.92 -5.99 -2.92
C SER A 61 -3.87 -6.76 -3.71
N TYR A 62 -3.02 -6.07 -4.48
CA TYR A 62 -1.92 -6.73 -5.20
C TYR A 62 -0.84 -7.29 -4.26
N LEU A 63 -0.52 -6.59 -3.17
CA LEU A 63 0.43 -7.06 -2.18
C LEU A 63 -0.10 -8.27 -1.40
N GLU A 64 -1.39 -8.29 -1.07
CA GLU A 64 -2.06 -9.44 -0.45
C GLU A 64 -1.99 -10.67 -1.35
N LYS A 65 -2.34 -10.53 -2.64
CA LYS A 65 -2.20 -11.62 -3.62
C LYS A 65 -0.75 -12.09 -3.77
N ALA A 66 0.21 -11.17 -3.75
CA ALA A 66 1.63 -11.53 -3.81
C ALA A 66 2.08 -12.32 -2.57
N GLN A 67 1.54 -12.02 -1.39
CA GLN A 67 1.79 -12.81 -0.18
C GLN A 67 1.19 -14.20 -0.28
N GLU A 68 -0.04 -14.35 -0.77
CA GLU A 68 -0.69 -15.67 -0.95
C GLU A 68 0.10 -16.60 -1.88
N VAL A 69 0.75 -16.06 -2.92
CA VAL A 69 1.57 -16.83 -3.87
C VAL A 69 2.96 -17.19 -3.30
N THR A 70 3.41 -16.48 -2.27
CA THR A 70 4.77 -16.62 -1.70
C THR A 70 4.80 -17.26 -0.32
N ALA A 71 3.64 -17.58 0.25
CA ALA A 71 3.43 -18.35 1.49
C ALA A 71 3.36 -19.86 1.20
#